data_AF-A0A8T4SXG0-F1
#
_entry.id   AF-A0A8T4SXG0-F1
#
_cell.length_a   1.000
_cell.length_b   1.000
_cell.length_c   1.000
_cell.angle_alpha   90.00
_cell.angle_beta   90.00
_cell.angle_gamma   90.00
#
_symmetry.space_group_name_H-M   'P 1'
#
loop_
_entity.id
_entity.type
_entity.pdbx_description
1 polymer ?
#
loop_
_entity_poly.entity_id
_entity_poly.type
_entity_poly.pdbx_seq_one_letter_code
_entity_poly.pdbx_strand_id
1 'polypeptide(L)'
;METRNAVELLIQEGYLPSPDLLHDESFNASHFLTSLRQKVVSRDKPVVVHKDFFTLFTRNKPLDLNWVEFEKSRAVFEKGKNPHIYQTFLSYVDVPRSFSQFQPTVSVSAPLIVEQVVVQAPQPLVDTSYTSVQVLTTIPKEGKKREVKDFVAHYKHRYEFMKGLLQQRMELQDVVSISRALKRDPMQEVSIIGMVYDKDYTANGNILYTIEDTTGKLKILINKNNKTTPKLFEDGEKICPDEIIGIKGKIKGTIIFCDQVFLCPNLKAL
;
A
#
# COMPACT_ATOMS: atom_id res chain seq x y z
N MET A 1 12.66 39.59 15.20
CA MET A 1 13.69 38.60 14.82
C MET A 1 13.91 38.79 13.34
N GLU A 2 15.12 39.09 12.87
CA GLU A 2 15.36 39.24 11.43
C GLU A 2 14.99 37.93 10.73
N THR A 3 14.20 38.01 9.65
CA THR A 3 13.77 36.86 8.83
C THR A 3 14.94 35.94 8.46
N ARG A 4 16.13 36.52 8.27
CA ARG A 4 17.39 35.81 8.03
C ARG A 4 17.77 34.82 9.15
N ASN A 5 17.65 35.25 10.41
CA ASN A 5 17.98 34.41 11.57
C ASN A 5 16.98 33.24 11.71
N ALA A 6 15.70 33.50 11.45
CA ALA A 6 14.68 32.44 11.44
C ALA A 6 14.94 31.37 10.35
N VAL A 7 15.40 31.79 9.17
CA VAL A 7 15.76 30.89 8.07
C VAL A 7 16.97 30.04 8.42
N GLU A 8 18.03 30.65 8.94
CA GLU A 8 19.26 29.95 9.33
C GLU A 8 18.99 28.85 10.37
N LEU A 9 18.16 29.15 11.38
CA LEU A 9 17.77 28.19 12.42
C LEU A 9 17.00 26.97 11.87
N LEU A 10 16.10 27.18 10.91
CA LEU A 10 15.32 26.09 10.31
C LEU A 10 16.20 25.24 9.39
N ILE A 11 17.07 25.86 8.59
CA ILE A 11 17.96 25.18 7.66
C ILE A 11 18.98 24.31 8.40
N GLN A 12 19.56 24.79 9.51
CA GLN A 12 20.48 24.01 10.33
C GLN A 12 19.87 22.70 10.83
N GLU A 13 18.55 22.68 11.01
CA GLU A 13 17.78 21.51 11.45
C GLU A 13 17.21 20.70 10.27
N GLY A 14 17.51 21.09 9.03
CA GLY A 14 17.07 20.44 7.80
C GLY A 14 15.61 20.71 7.42
N TYR A 15 15.08 21.87 7.79
CA TYR A 15 13.79 22.37 7.36
C TYR A 15 13.97 23.57 6.42
N LEU A 16 13.25 23.58 5.30
CA LEU A 16 13.28 24.67 4.33
C LEU A 16 12.02 25.53 4.49
N PRO A 17 12.08 26.72 5.08
CA PRO A 17 10.91 27.59 5.18
C PRO A 17 10.52 28.13 3.80
N SER A 18 9.24 28.06 3.48
CA SER A 18 8.71 28.70 2.28
C SER A 18 8.57 30.22 2.48
N PRO A 19 8.63 31.05 1.41
CA PRO A 19 8.56 32.50 1.53
C PRO A 19 7.28 32.99 2.24
N ASP A 20 6.13 32.36 1.96
CA ASP A 20 4.83 32.66 2.57
C ASP A 20 4.78 32.45 4.09
N LEU A 21 5.63 31.57 4.64
CA LEU A 21 5.74 31.36 6.09
C LEU A 21 6.45 32.53 6.77
N LEU A 22 7.47 33.09 6.12
CA LEU A 22 8.36 34.11 6.69
C LEU A 22 7.75 35.52 6.67
N HIS A 23 6.69 35.73 5.90
CA HIS A 23 5.97 37.00 5.81
C HIS A 23 4.84 37.14 6.85
N ASP A 24 4.60 36.14 7.70
CA ASP A 24 3.56 36.20 8.74
C ASP A 24 4.10 36.85 10.02
N GLU A 25 3.51 37.98 10.43
CA GLU A 25 3.95 38.74 11.61
C GLU A 25 3.80 37.96 12.93
N SER A 26 2.95 36.92 12.96
CA SER A 26 2.74 36.06 14.12
C SER A 26 3.76 34.92 14.24
N PHE A 27 4.64 34.76 13.25
CA PHE A 27 5.58 33.65 13.19
C PHE A 27 6.73 33.80 14.19
N ASN A 28 6.82 32.86 15.14
CA ASN A 28 7.96 32.71 16.04
C ASN A 28 8.76 31.44 15.72
N ALA A 29 9.95 31.61 15.17
CA ALA A 29 10.80 30.51 14.70
C ALA A 29 11.18 29.51 15.82
N SER A 30 11.48 29.98 17.02
CA SER A 30 11.92 29.13 18.14
C SER A 30 10.79 28.24 18.67
N HIS A 31 9.59 28.80 18.82
CA HIS A 31 8.41 28.05 19.25
C HIS A 31 7.95 27.04 18.17
N PHE A 32 8.00 27.48 16.92
CA PHE A 32 7.65 26.65 15.77
C PHE A 32 8.62 25.48 15.58
N LEU A 33 9.92 25.69 15.73
CA LEU A 33 10.94 24.64 15.64
C LEU A 33 10.75 23.57 16.72
N THR A 34 10.38 23.97 17.94
CA THR A 34 10.05 23.03 19.02
C THR A 34 8.86 22.13 18.62
N SER A 35 7.84 22.73 18.02
CA SER A 35 6.67 21.99 17.52
C SER A 35 7.03 21.05 16.35
N LEU A 36 7.89 21.49 15.44
CA LEU A 36 8.41 20.67 14.34
C LEU A 36 9.18 19.46 14.86
N ARG A 37 10.10 19.65 15.82
CA ARG A 37 10.89 18.55 16.40
C ARG A 37 10.01 17.48 17.07
N GLN A 38 8.92 17.89 17.70
CA GLN A 38 8.00 16.95 18.37
C GLN A 38 7.09 16.21 17.40
N LYS A 39 6.61 16.88 16.34
CA LYS A 39 5.55 16.35 15.47
C LYS A 39 6.08 15.78 14.15
N VAL A 40 7.19 16.31 13.62
CA VAL A 40 7.76 15.96 12.31
C VAL A 40 9.05 15.16 12.52
N VAL A 41 8.91 13.85 12.70
CA VAL A 41 10.06 12.94 12.78
C VAL A 41 10.30 12.34 11.40
N SER A 42 11.23 12.93 10.63
CA SER A 42 11.63 12.44 9.31
C SER A 42 13.11 12.07 9.27
N ARG A 43 13.43 10.93 8.64
CA ARG A 43 14.80 10.59 8.20
C ARG A 43 15.16 11.22 6.86
N ASP A 44 14.15 11.57 6.07
CA ASP A 44 14.29 12.28 4.80
C ASP A 44 14.21 13.79 5.06
N LYS A 45 15.38 14.42 5.18
CA LYS A 45 15.56 15.88 5.19
C LYS A 45 16.28 16.28 3.88
N PRO A 46 15.99 17.47 3.31
CA PRO A 46 15.22 18.55 3.89
C PRO A 46 13.70 18.45 3.66
N VAL A 47 12.90 18.91 4.64
CA VAL A 47 11.43 19.02 4.52
C VAL A 47 11.04 20.49 4.34
N VAL A 48 10.21 20.79 3.33
CA VAL A 48 9.78 22.17 3.07
C VAL A 48 8.59 22.54 3.96
N VAL A 49 8.78 23.54 4.81
CA VAL A 49 7.79 23.92 5.81
C VAL A 49 7.06 25.16 5.34
N HIS A 50 5.76 25.00 5.14
CA HIS A 50 4.91 26.06 4.61
C HIS A 50 3.99 26.68 5.66
N LYS A 51 3.29 27.76 5.32
CA LYS A 51 2.33 28.43 6.22
C LYS A 51 1.30 27.47 6.84
N ASP A 52 0.88 26.44 6.09
CA ASP A 52 -0.09 25.46 6.59
C ASP A 52 0.40 24.76 7.86
N PHE A 53 1.69 24.41 7.93
CA PHE A 53 2.26 23.77 9.12
C PHE A 53 2.08 24.63 10.36
N PHE A 54 2.31 25.94 10.23
CA PHE A 54 2.10 26.89 11.32
C PHE A 54 0.65 26.94 11.77
N THR A 55 -0.29 27.00 10.82
CA THR A 55 -1.72 27.01 11.14
C THR A 55 -2.20 25.70 11.76
N LEU A 56 -1.64 24.56 11.34
CA LEU A 56 -2.00 23.24 11.86
C LEU A 56 -1.39 22.96 13.23
N PHE A 57 -0.19 23.46 13.52
CA PHE A 57 0.45 23.27 14.83
C PHE A 57 -0.15 24.15 15.92
N THR A 58 -0.64 25.34 15.57
CA THR A 58 -1.25 26.30 16.50
C THR A 58 -2.68 25.91 16.92
N ARG A 59 -3.23 24.84 16.34
CA ARG A 59 -4.56 24.35 16.68
C ARG A 59 -4.58 23.60 18.01
N ASN A 60 -5.67 23.79 18.77
CA ASN A 60 -5.91 23.11 20.05
C ASN A 60 -6.26 21.62 19.95
N LYS A 61 -6.42 21.05 18.74
CA LYS A 61 -6.72 19.63 18.53
C LYS A 61 -5.42 18.86 18.20
N PRO A 62 -5.11 17.76 18.90
CA PRO A 62 -4.00 16.88 18.50
C PRO A 62 -4.30 16.26 17.14
N LEU A 63 -3.32 16.31 16.23
CA LEU A 63 -3.41 15.77 14.88
C LEU A 63 -2.36 14.67 14.73
N ASP A 64 -2.84 13.45 14.50
CA ASP A 64 -2.02 12.32 14.10
C ASP A 64 -1.96 12.28 12.57
N LEU A 65 -0.97 12.98 12.01
CA LEU A 65 -0.81 13.18 10.58
C LEU A 65 0.62 12.80 10.17
N ASN A 66 0.76 12.13 9.03
CA ASN A 66 2.07 11.99 8.40
C ASN A 66 2.46 13.32 7.73
N TRP A 67 3.21 14.13 8.47
CA TRP A 67 3.63 15.48 8.06
C TRP A 67 4.53 15.51 6.82
N VAL A 68 5.32 14.46 6.59
CA VAL A 68 6.19 14.35 5.39
C VAL A 68 5.34 14.10 4.15
N GLU A 69 4.34 13.23 4.26
CA GLU A 69 3.43 12.95 3.15
C GLU A 69 2.52 14.15 2.86
N PHE A 70 2.13 14.89 3.91
CA PHE A 70 1.40 16.15 3.76
C PHE A 70 2.20 17.18 2.95
N GLU A 71 3.49 17.39 3.27
CA GLU A 71 4.39 18.26 2.52
C GLU A 71 4.50 17.84 1.05
N LYS A 72 4.80 16.56 0.79
CA LYS A 72 4.92 16.01 -0.56
C LYS A 72 3.64 16.21 -1.36
N SER A 73 2.48 16.03 -0.72
CA SER A 73 1.18 16.23 -1.36
C SER A 73 0.94 17.68 -1.76
N ARG A 74 1.41 18.65 -0.95
CA ARG A 74 1.35 20.08 -1.28
C ARG A 74 2.27 20.42 -2.46
N ALA A 75 3.52 19.93 -2.45
CA ALA A 75 4.45 20.16 -3.55
C ALA A 75 3.93 19.59 -4.90
N VAL A 76 3.21 18.47 -4.86
CA VAL A 76 2.55 17.87 -6.03
C VAL A 76 1.35 18.71 -6.49
N PHE A 77 0.56 19.22 -5.55
CA PHE A 77 -0.54 20.15 -5.81
C PHE A 77 -0.06 21.43 -6.50
N GLU A 78 1.03 22.04 -6.01
CA GLU A 78 1.64 23.24 -6.60
C GLU A 78 2.16 23.01 -8.03
N LYS A 79 2.58 21.78 -8.34
CA LYS A 79 2.95 21.35 -9.71
C LYS A 79 1.76 21.10 -10.63
N GLY A 80 0.52 21.32 -10.16
CA GLY A 80 -0.70 21.08 -10.92
C GLY A 80 -1.03 19.61 -11.14
N LYS A 81 -0.41 18.70 -10.37
CA LYS A 81 -0.61 17.25 -10.49
C LYS A 81 -1.44 16.75 -9.31
N ASN A 82 -2.34 15.79 -9.56
CA ASN A 82 -3.12 15.07 -8.53
C ASN A 82 -3.65 15.94 -7.37
N PRO A 83 -4.52 16.93 -7.65
CA PRO A 83 -4.96 17.89 -6.63
C PRO A 83 -5.77 17.25 -5.49
N HIS A 84 -6.35 16.08 -5.74
CA HIS A 84 -7.23 15.39 -4.82
C HIS A 84 -6.54 14.93 -3.52
N ILE A 85 -5.26 14.56 -3.56
CA ILE A 85 -4.56 13.99 -2.39
C ILE A 85 -4.41 15.03 -1.28
N TYR A 86 -3.88 16.21 -1.63
CA TYR A 86 -3.74 17.32 -0.70
C TYR A 86 -5.11 17.81 -0.18
N GLN A 87 -6.13 17.82 -1.05
CA GLN A 87 -7.49 18.21 -0.67
C GLN A 87 -8.14 17.22 0.31
N THR A 88 -7.86 15.92 0.18
CA THR A 88 -8.27 14.89 1.15
C THR A 88 -7.62 15.12 2.51
N PHE A 89 -6.33 15.45 2.56
CA PHE A 89 -5.68 15.82 3.83
C PHE A 89 -6.34 17.04 4.47
N LEU A 90 -6.64 18.10 3.70
CA LEU A 90 -7.34 19.27 4.24
C LEU A 90 -8.76 18.94 4.75
N SER A 91 -9.46 18.01 4.10
CA SER A 91 -10.80 17.56 4.52
C SER A 91 -10.79 16.81 5.85
N TYR A 92 -9.75 16.02 6.11
CA TYR A 92 -9.58 15.28 7.35
C TYR A 92 -9.24 16.20 8.53
N VAL A 93 -8.62 17.34 8.22
CA VAL A 93 -8.09 18.27 9.22
C VAL A 93 -9.08 19.42 9.51
N ASP A 94 -10.33 19.38 9.01
CA ASP A 94 -11.35 20.44 9.21
C ASP A 94 -10.79 21.85 8.93
N VAL A 95 -9.99 22.02 7.89
CA VAL A 95 -9.40 23.32 7.54
C VAL A 95 -10.46 24.16 6.82
N PRO A 96 -10.72 25.44 7.20
CA PRO A 96 -11.68 26.29 6.51
C PRO A 96 -11.33 26.42 5.02
N ARG A 97 -12.35 26.46 4.14
CA ARG A 97 -12.19 26.55 2.67
C ARG A 97 -11.38 27.75 2.16
N SER A 98 -10.99 28.69 3.02
CA SER A 98 -10.11 29.82 2.67
C SER A 98 -8.75 29.38 2.09
N PHE A 99 -8.27 28.18 2.42
CA PHE A 99 -7.02 27.63 1.86
C PHE A 99 -7.16 27.13 0.42
N SER A 100 -8.40 26.91 -0.06
CA SER A 100 -8.67 26.47 -1.43
C SER A 100 -8.57 27.60 -2.47
N GLN A 101 -8.22 28.82 -2.06
CA GLN A 101 -8.19 30.00 -2.94
C GLN A 101 -6.90 30.15 -3.75
N PHE A 102 -5.91 29.27 -3.60
CA PHE A 102 -4.82 29.19 -4.57
C PHE A 102 -5.34 28.56 -5.86
N GLN A 103 -5.85 29.40 -6.76
CA GLN A 103 -5.92 29.07 -8.17
C GLN A 103 -4.52 29.21 -8.76
N PRO A 104 -4.09 28.30 -9.65
CA PRO A 104 -2.85 28.46 -10.38
C PRO A 104 -2.97 29.73 -11.24
N THR A 105 -2.38 30.83 -10.80
CA THR A 105 -2.35 32.07 -11.57
C THR A 105 -1.35 31.90 -12.71
N VAL A 106 -1.84 31.45 -13.87
CA VAL A 106 -1.17 31.67 -15.15
C VAL A 106 -2.14 32.48 -16.01
N SER A 107 -2.24 33.77 -15.72
CA SER A 107 -2.80 34.74 -16.66
C SER A 107 -1.67 35.22 -17.58
N VAL A 108 -1.49 34.54 -18.70
CA VAL A 108 -0.69 35.05 -19.82
C VAL A 108 -1.67 35.48 -20.91
N SER A 109 -2.04 36.76 -20.89
CA SER A 109 -2.70 37.44 -22.01
C SER A 109 -1.62 38.02 -22.94
N ALA A 110 -1.10 37.19 -23.84
CA ALA A 110 -0.38 37.63 -25.02
C ALA A 110 -0.63 36.60 -26.14
N PRO A 111 -0.81 37.03 -27.41
CA PRO A 111 -1.15 36.11 -28.49
C PRO A 111 -0.01 35.13 -28.75
N LEU A 112 -0.40 33.87 -28.94
CA LEU A 112 0.47 32.73 -29.23
C LEU A 112 1.24 32.95 -30.53
N ILE A 113 2.55 33.19 -30.45
CA ILE A 113 3.47 32.79 -31.51
C ILE A 113 3.72 31.31 -31.31
N VAL A 114 3.20 30.50 -32.23
CA VAL A 114 3.44 29.04 -32.27
C VAL A 114 4.83 28.82 -32.83
N GLU A 115 5.84 29.01 -31.98
CA GLU A 115 7.16 28.43 -32.25
C GLU A 115 7.08 26.97 -31.83
N GLN A 116 7.26 26.06 -32.80
CA GLN A 116 7.27 24.63 -32.55
C GLN A 116 8.48 24.28 -31.68
N VAL A 117 8.34 24.38 -30.36
CA VAL A 117 9.29 23.80 -29.42
C VAL A 117 9.07 22.30 -29.49
N VAL A 118 9.97 21.62 -30.20
CA VAL A 118 10.11 20.17 -30.17
C VAL A 118 10.37 19.78 -28.71
N VAL A 119 9.33 19.28 -28.04
CA VAL A 119 9.44 18.77 -26.67
C VAL A 119 10.25 17.49 -26.74
N GLN A 120 11.57 17.61 -26.56
CA GLN A 120 12.39 16.46 -26.21
C GLN A 120 11.87 15.92 -24.88
N ALA A 121 11.57 14.61 -24.85
CA ALA A 121 11.22 13.92 -23.63
C ALA A 121 12.29 14.20 -22.56
N PRO A 122 11.91 14.46 -21.30
CA PRO A 122 12.88 14.73 -20.25
C PRO A 122 13.81 13.54 -20.14
N GLN A 123 15.10 13.75 -20.45
CA GLN A 123 16.11 12.75 -20.18
C GLN A 123 16.28 12.63 -18.66
N PRO A 124 16.35 11.41 -18.11
CA PRO A 124 16.52 11.24 -16.68
C PRO A 124 17.90 11.73 -16.26
N LEU A 125 17.95 12.85 -15.54
CA LEU A 125 19.13 13.26 -14.79
C LEU A 125 19.29 12.29 -13.62
N VAL A 126 20.04 11.22 -13.82
CA VAL A 126 20.51 10.36 -12.74
C VAL A 126 21.94 10.77 -12.44
N ASP A 127 22.11 11.55 -11.37
CA ASP A 127 23.41 11.79 -10.78
C ASP A 127 23.85 10.51 -10.05
N THR A 128 24.48 9.58 -10.78
CA THR A 128 25.08 8.36 -10.21
C THR A 128 26.49 8.67 -9.72
N SER A 129 26.60 9.45 -8.66
CA SER A 129 27.79 9.48 -7.83
C SER A 129 27.37 9.19 -6.39
N TYR A 130 27.86 8.08 -5.82
CA TYR A 130 27.68 7.62 -4.43
C TYR A 130 26.45 6.77 -4.05
N THR A 131 26.04 5.77 -4.85
CA THR A 131 25.35 4.61 -4.25
C THR A 131 25.58 3.33 -5.03
N SER A 132 26.02 2.27 -4.35
CA SER A 132 26.22 0.92 -4.90
C SER A 132 24.88 0.18 -5.08
N VAL A 133 23.90 0.82 -5.72
CA VAL A 133 22.56 0.26 -5.92
C VAL A 133 22.33 0.09 -7.42
N GLN A 134 22.23 -1.17 -7.87
CA GLN A 134 21.76 -1.49 -9.21
C GLN A 134 20.24 -1.59 -9.17
N VAL A 135 19.56 -0.67 -9.86
CA VAL A 135 18.13 -0.82 -10.13
C VAL A 135 17.98 -1.87 -11.23
N LEU A 136 17.63 -3.10 -10.83
CA LEU A 136 17.49 -4.24 -11.77
C LEU A 136 16.23 -4.14 -12.64
N THR A 137 15.17 -3.50 -12.14
CA THR A 137 13.93 -3.33 -12.91
C THR A 137 13.11 -2.15 -12.41
N THR A 138 12.84 -1.19 -13.29
CA THR A 138 11.77 -0.21 -13.08
C THR A 138 10.56 -0.70 -13.83
N ILE A 139 9.45 -0.99 -13.14
CA ILE A 139 8.18 -1.32 -13.79
C ILE A 139 7.46 0.00 -14.02
N PRO A 140 7.43 0.57 -15.25
CA PRO A 140 6.69 1.78 -15.52
C PRO A 140 5.20 1.48 -15.32
N LYS A 141 4.63 1.96 -14.22
CA LYS A 141 3.19 1.90 -13.99
C LYS A 141 2.59 3.12 -14.67
N GLU A 142 2.07 2.94 -15.88
CA GLU A 142 1.28 3.98 -16.53
C GLU A 142 0.06 4.32 -15.67
N GLY A 143 -0.16 5.61 -15.42
CA GLY A 143 -1.28 6.11 -14.63
C GLY A 143 -2.60 5.98 -15.38
N LYS A 144 -3.17 4.77 -15.43
CA LYS A 144 -4.49 4.53 -16.00
C LYS A 144 -5.57 4.53 -14.91
N LYS A 145 -6.74 5.09 -15.21
CA LYS A 145 -7.96 4.94 -14.39
C LYS A 145 -8.28 3.45 -14.26
N ARG A 146 -8.43 2.97 -13.03
CA ARG A 146 -8.74 1.56 -12.75
C ARG A 146 -10.25 1.34 -12.68
N GLU A 147 -10.71 0.33 -13.38
CA GLU A 147 -12.09 -0.16 -13.33
C GLU A 147 -12.18 -1.48 -12.57
N VAL A 148 -13.39 -1.91 -12.20
CA VAL A 148 -13.63 -3.21 -11.53
C VAL A 148 -12.98 -4.37 -12.29
N LYS A 149 -13.01 -4.32 -13.63
CA LYS A 149 -12.38 -5.33 -14.49
C LYS A 149 -10.87 -5.46 -14.27
N ASP A 150 -10.17 -4.36 -13.98
CA ASP A 150 -8.73 -4.37 -13.73
C ASP A 150 -8.41 -5.09 -12.41
N PHE A 151 -9.27 -4.95 -11.38
CA PHE A 151 -9.13 -5.69 -10.13
C PHE A 151 -9.37 -7.18 -10.35
N VAL A 152 -10.45 -7.55 -11.05
CA VAL A 152 -10.73 -8.95 -11.36
C VAL A 152 -9.56 -9.58 -12.14
N ALA A 153 -9.03 -8.88 -13.13
CA ALA A 153 -7.87 -9.33 -13.88
C ALA A 153 -6.63 -9.47 -12.99
N HIS A 154 -6.38 -8.51 -12.10
CA HIS A 154 -5.26 -8.55 -11.16
C HIS A 154 -5.31 -9.76 -10.22
N TYR A 155 -6.46 -10.00 -9.56
CA TYR A 155 -6.63 -11.15 -8.67
C TYR A 155 -6.56 -12.48 -9.42
N LYS A 156 -7.12 -12.54 -10.63
CA LYS A 156 -6.98 -13.72 -11.49
C LYS A 156 -5.52 -13.99 -11.85
N HIS A 157 -4.75 -12.96 -12.22
CA HIS A 157 -3.34 -13.12 -12.53
C HIS A 157 -2.52 -13.56 -11.30
N ARG A 158 -2.78 -12.96 -10.14
CA ARG A 158 -2.18 -13.37 -8.86
C ARG A 158 -2.49 -14.84 -8.56
N TYR A 159 -3.73 -15.26 -8.74
CA TYR A 159 -4.14 -16.64 -8.54
C TYR A 159 -3.42 -17.61 -9.49
N GLU A 160 -3.44 -17.36 -10.80
CA GLU A 160 -2.78 -18.26 -11.76
C GLU A 160 -1.26 -18.33 -11.57
N PHE A 161 -0.62 -17.21 -11.24
CA PHE A 161 0.81 -17.17 -10.93
C PHE A 161 1.15 -18.04 -9.72
N MET A 162 0.44 -17.84 -8.60
CA MET A 162 0.68 -18.59 -7.37
C MET A 162 0.30 -20.06 -7.50
N LYS A 163 -0.77 -20.36 -8.24
CA LYS A 163 -1.16 -21.72 -8.59
C LYS A 163 -0.06 -22.41 -9.38
N GLY A 164 0.54 -21.74 -10.37
CA GLY A 164 1.68 -22.26 -11.12
C GLY A 164 2.87 -22.61 -10.23
N LEU A 165 3.20 -21.76 -9.24
CA LEU A 165 4.27 -22.03 -8.27
C LEU A 165 3.94 -23.21 -7.34
N LEU A 166 2.71 -23.29 -6.84
CA LEU A 166 2.28 -24.37 -5.96
C LEU A 166 2.24 -25.72 -6.67
N GLN A 167 1.85 -25.74 -7.95
CA GLN A 167 1.80 -26.95 -8.77
C GLN A 167 3.18 -27.57 -9.06
N GLN A 168 4.27 -26.81 -8.91
CA GLN A 168 5.63 -27.33 -9.06
C GLN A 168 6.03 -28.27 -7.91
N ARG A 169 5.29 -28.28 -6.79
CA ARG A 169 5.59 -29.15 -5.65
C ARG A 169 5.12 -30.58 -5.90
N MET A 170 6.02 -31.54 -5.73
CA MET A 170 5.71 -32.97 -5.84
C MET A 170 4.66 -33.46 -4.83
N GLU A 171 4.48 -32.75 -3.73
CA GLU A 171 3.51 -33.12 -2.69
C GLU A 171 2.06 -32.77 -3.10
N LEU A 172 1.91 -31.82 -4.03
CA LEU A 172 0.65 -31.20 -4.46
C LEU A 172 0.22 -31.67 -5.86
N GLN A 173 0.58 -32.91 -6.20
CA GLN A 173 0.20 -33.51 -7.48
C GLN A 173 -1.32 -33.72 -7.56
N ASP A 174 -1.81 -33.83 -8.80
CA ASP A 174 -3.22 -34.05 -9.13
C ASP A 174 -4.17 -32.96 -8.60
N VAL A 175 -3.77 -31.69 -8.71
CA VAL A 175 -4.64 -30.56 -8.36
C VAL A 175 -5.93 -30.60 -9.17
N VAL A 176 -7.06 -30.69 -8.47
CA VAL A 176 -8.39 -30.63 -9.05
C VAL A 176 -9.07 -29.30 -8.72
N SER A 177 -9.95 -28.86 -9.61
CA SER A 177 -10.82 -27.72 -9.33
C SER A 177 -11.84 -28.08 -8.24
N ILE A 178 -12.31 -27.08 -7.50
CA ILE A 178 -13.31 -27.27 -6.43
C ILE A 178 -14.57 -27.97 -6.95
N SER A 179 -15.05 -27.58 -8.13
CA SER A 179 -16.20 -28.22 -8.79
C SER A 179 -16.01 -29.72 -9.09
N ARG A 180 -14.77 -30.16 -9.39
CA ARG A 180 -14.45 -31.58 -9.60
C ARG A 180 -14.28 -32.30 -8.28
N ALA A 181 -13.68 -31.66 -7.29
CA ALA A 181 -13.54 -32.22 -5.96
C ALA A 181 -14.92 -32.57 -5.36
N LEU A 182 -15.90 -31.66 -5.46
CA LEU A 182 -17.27 -31.89 -4.98
C LEU A 182 -17.99 -33.08 -5.62
N LYS A 183 -17.54 -33.56 -6.78
CA LYS A 183 -18.12 -34.71 -7.50
C LYS A 183 -17.42 -36.03 -7.18
N ARG A 184 -16.32 -36.01 -6.42
CA ARG A 184 -15.59 -37.22 -6.06
C ARG A 184 -16.30 -38.00 -4.97
N ASP A 185 -15.98 -39.28 -4.92
CA ASP A 185 -16.47 -40.17 -3.89
C ASP A 185 -16.00 -39.72 -2.50
N PRO A 186 -16.83 -39.94 -1.46
CA PRO A 186 -16.45 -39.61 -0.10
C PRO A 186 -15.20 -40.40 0.31
N MET A 187 -14.38 -39.80 1.17
CA MET A 187 -13.12 -40.33 1.70
C MET A 187 -11.96 -40.38 0.69
N GLN A 188 -12.16 -39.92 -0.55
CA GLN A 188 -11.07 -39.85 -1.53
C GLN A 188 -10.10 -38.70 -1.21
N GLU A 189 -8.81 -38.96 -1.42
CA GLU A 189 -7.76 -37.95 -1.32
C GLU A 189 -7.83 -36.97 -2.51
N VAL A 190 -7.72 -35.68 -2.20
CA VAL A 190 -7.80 -34.58 -3.15
C VAL A 190 -6.76 -33.51 -2.84
N SER A 191 -6.19 -32.97 -3.90
CA SER A 191 -5.32 -31.79 -3.86
C SER A 191 -6.06 -30.62 -4.50
N ILE A 192 -6.16 -29.48 -3.81
CA ILE A 192 -6.85 -28.29 -4.29
C ILE A 192 -5.97 -27.07 -4.05
N ILE A 193 -5.99 -26.12 -4.98
CA ILE A 193 -5.43 -24.79 -4.77
C ILE A 193 -6.60 -23.80 -4.81
N GLY A 194 -6.61 -22.86 -3.89
CA GLY A 194 -7.64 -21.84 -3.82
C GLY A 194 -7.23 -20.67 -2.94
N MET A 195 -8.02 -19.60 -3.01
CA MET A 195 -7.88 -18.40 -2.20
C MET A 195 -8.73 -18.51 -0.95
N VAL A 196 -8.19 -18.14 0.20
CA VAL A 196 -8.92 -18.12 1.47
C VAL A 196 -9.92 -16.97 1.45
N TYR A 197 -11.21 -17.29 1.42
CA TYR A 197 -12.28 -16.32 1.51
C TYR A 197 -12.55 -15.92 2.96
N ASP A 198 -12.59 -16.90 3.86
CA ASP A 198 -12.90 -16.66 5.27
C ASP A 198 -12.27 -17.71 6.19
N LYS A 199 -12.09 -17.34 7.46
CA LYS A 199 -11.48 -18.14 8.52
C LYS A 199 -12.33 -18.07 9.79
N ASP A 200 -12.92 -19.20 10.13
CA ASP A 200 -13.74 -19.38 11.32
C ASP A 200 -13.15 -20.41 12.28
N TYR A 201 -13.68 -20.42 13.51
CA TYR A 201 -13.43 -21.47 14.49
C TYR A 201 -14.73 -22.18 14.83
N THR A 202 -14.70 -23.51 14.82
CA THR A 202 -15.82 -24.34 15.28
C THR A 202 -15.93 -24.33 16.81
N ALA A 203 -17.07 -24.73 17.36
CA ALA A 203 -17.27 -24.84 18.80
C ALA A 203 -16.23 -25.74 19.51
N ASN A 204 -15.66 -26.71 18.79
CA ASN A 204 -14.62 -27.60 19.29
C ASN A 204 -13.20 -27.02 19.19
N GLY A 205 -13.05 -25.78 18.73
CA GLY A 205 -11.76 -25.10 18.55
C GLY A 205 -10.98 -25.54 17.30
N ASN A 206 -11.60 -26.28 16.38
CA ASN A 206 -11.01 -26.59 15.08
C ASN A 206 -11.14 -25.38 14.13
N ILE A 207 -10.17 -25.18 13.26
CA ILE A 207 -10.18 -24.12 12.26
C ILE A 207 -11.04 -24.57 11.07
N LEU A 208 -11.91 -23.69 10.60
CA LEU A 208 -12.75 -23.89 9.43
C LEU A 208 -12.45 -22.79 8.40
N TYR A 209 -11.84 -23.16 7.29
CA TYR A 209 -11.63 -22.28 6.15
C TYR A 209 -12.77 -22.37 5.15
N THR A 210 -13.14 -21.23 4.59
CA THR A 210 -13.87 -21.17 3.32
C THR A 210 -12.89 -20.79 2.24
N ILE A 211 -12.71 -21.64 1.24
CA ILE A 211 -11.80 -21.42 0.12
C ILE A 211 -12.58 -21.30 -1.17
N GLU A 212 -12.12 -20.40 -2.04
CA GLU A 212 -12.68 -20.20 -3.37
C GLU A 212 -11.65 -20.35 -4.49
N ASP A 213 -12.13 -20.81 -5.64
CA ASP A 213 -11.44 -20.87 -6.92
C ASP A 213 -12.40 -20.33 -7.98
N THR A 214 -11.91 -20.15 -9.20
CA THR A 214 -12.68 -19.84 -10.42
C THR A 214 -13.93 -20.71 -10.63
N THR A 215 -14.00 -21.89 -9.99
CA THR A 215 -15.10 -22.85 -10.17
C THR A 215 -16.12 -22.92 -9.02
N GLY A 216 -15.84 -22.33 -7.85
CA GLY A 216 -16.76 -22.39 -6.71
C GLY A 216 -16.09 -22.23 -5.35
N LYS A 217 -16.82 -22.57 -4.28
CA LYS A 217 -16.36 -22.49 -2.89
C LYS A 217 -16.42 -23.85 -2.20
N LEU A 218 -15.54 -24.07 -1.23
CA LEU A 218 -15.46 -25.29 -0.45
C LEU A 218 -15.03 -25.00 0.98
N LYS A 219 -15.47 -25.82 1.93
CA LYS A 219 -15.05 -25.72 3.32
C LYS A 219 -13.92 -26.69 3.63
N ILE A 220 -12.99 -26.26 4.45
CA ILE A 220 -11.82 -27.06 4.84
C ILE A 220 -11.68 -27.00 6.35
N LEU A 221 -11.58 -28.18 6.96
CA LEU A 221 -11.48 -28.34 8.40
C LEU A 221 -10.07 -28.78 8.77
N ILE A 222 -9.43 -28.04 9.68
CA ILE A 222 -8.17 -28.41 10.32
C ILE A 222 -8.45 -28.75 11.78
N ASN A 223 -8.18 -30.00 12.15
CA ASN A 223 -8.39 -30.47 13.52
C ASN A 223 -7.27 -29.97 14.45
N LYS A 224 -7.67 -29.43 15.61
CA LYS A 224 -6.73 -28.98 16.67
C LYS A 224 -5.97 -30.13 17.31
N ASN A 225 -6.65 -31.23 17.60
CA ASN A 225 -6.11 -32.36 18.35
C ASN A 225 -5.54 -33.46 17.44
N ASN A 226 -5.09 -33.12 16.23
CA ASN A 226 -4.52 -34.12 15.35
C ASN A 226 -3.15 -34.59 15.87
N LYS A 227 -3.07 -35.85 16.31
CA LYS A 227 -1.83 -36.46 16.83
C LYS A 227 -0.77 -36.65 15.75
N THR A 228 -1.17 -36.72 14.48
CA THR A 228 -0.27 -37.04 13.36
C THR A 228 0.48 -35.81 12.84
N THR A 229 -0.13 -34.63 12.90
CA THR A 229 0.43 -33.38 12.35
C THR A 229 0.14 -32.18 13.26
N PRO A 230 0.73 -32.10 14.48
CA PRO A 230 0.47 -30.99 15.40
C PRO A 230 0.84 -29.62 14.81
N LYS A 231 1.87 -29.57 13.95
CA LYS A 231 2.31 -28.35 13.26
C LYS A 231 1.27 -27.79 12.27
N LEU A 232 0.37 -28.64 11.76
CA LEU A 232 -0.65 -28.23 10.78
C LEU A 232 -1.60 -27.19 11.37
N PHE A 233 -1.95 -27.33 12.65
CA PHE A 233 -2.84 -26.38 13.32
C PHE A 233 -2.16 -25.03 13.50
N GLU A 234 -0.91 -25.01 13.99
CA GLU A 234 -0.12 -23.79 14.16
C GLU A 234 0.12 -23.06 12.83
N ASP A 235 0.43 -23.80 11.76
CA ASP A 235 0.60 -23.22 10.44
C ASP A 235 -0.73 -22.74 9.86
N GLY A 236 -1.80 -23.49 10.11
CA GLY A 236 -3.17 -23.06 9.87
C GLY A 236 -3.46 -21.72 10.54
N GLU A 237 -3.16 -21.55 11.83
CA GLU A 237 -3.46 -20.30 12.55
C GLU A 237 -2.78 -19.06 11.96
N LYS A 238 -1.66 -19.21 11.25
CA LYS A 238 -0.94 -18.10 10.62
C LYS A 238 -1.56 -17.67 9.29
N ILE A 239 -2.39 -18.51 8.67
CA ILE A 239 -3.01 -18.24 7.36
C ILE A 239 -4.03 -17.11 7.50
N CYS A 240 -3.96 -16.16 6.56
CA CYS A 240 -4.84 -15.01 6.47
C CYS A 240 -5.84 -15.14 5.32
N PRO A 241 -7.00 -14.43 5.39
CA PRO A 241 -7.85 -14.21 4.23
C PRO A 241 -7.07 -13.59 3.07
N ASP A 242 -7.52 -13.83 1.83
CA ASP A 242 -6.87 -13.44 0.57
C ASP A 242 -5.52 -14.12 0.25
N GLU A 243 -5.06 -15.04 1.11
CA GLU A 243 -3.91 -15.88 0.80
C GLU A 243 -4.29 -17.02 -0.15
N ILE A 244 -3.37 -17.38 -1.05
CA ILE A 244 -3.53 -18.49 -1.97
C ILE A 244 -2.75 -19.66 -1.41
N ILE A 245 -3.49 -20.73 -1.10
CA ILE A 245 -2.94 -21.90 -0.43
C ILE A 245 -3.28 -23.15 -1.21
N GLY A 246 -2.35 -24.11 -1.18
CA GLY A 246 -2.59 -25.45 -1.67
C GLY A 246 -2.90 -26.38 -0.51
N ILE A 247 -3.86 -27.27 -0.67
CA ILE A 247 -4.34 -28.15 0.40
C ILE A 247 -4.45 -29.55 -0.13
N LYS A 248 -4.03 -30.50 0.70
CA LYS A 248 -4.18 -31.92 0.46
C LYS A 248 -4.92 -32.55 1.63
N GLY A 249 -5.90 -33.36 1.31
CA GLY A 249 -6.73 -33.99 2.32
C GLY A 249 -7.84 -34.86 1.75
N LYS A 250 -8.74 -35.30 2.61
CA LYS A 250 -9.84 -36.21 2.25
C LYS A 250 -11.15 -35.46 2.19
N ILE A 251 -11.87 -35.61 1.08
CA ILE A 251 -13.19 -34.98 0.94
C ILE A 251 -14.29 -35.83 1.56
N LYS A 252 -15.24 -35.19 2.24
CA LYS A 252 -16.48 -35.81 2.73
C LYS A 252 -17.64 -34.85 2.50
N GLY A 253 -18.40 -35.10 1.42
CA GLY A 253 -19.46 -34.17 0.99
C GLY A 253 -18.86 -32.83 0.58
N THR A 254 -19.21 -31.76 1.29
CA THR A 254 -18.77 -30.38 0.99
C THR A 254 -17.61 -29.89 1.87
N ILE A 255 -17.02 -30.78 2.67
CA ILE A 255 -15.92 -30.44 3.59
C ILE A 255 -14.71 -31.31 3.25
N ILE A 256 -13.54 -30.69 3.18
CA ILE A 256 -12.26 -31.40 3.15
C ILE A 256 -11.67 -31.43 4.55
N PHE A 257 -11.29 -32.63 5.00
CA PHE A 257 -10.44 -32.81 6.15
C PHE A 257 -9.00 -32.65 5.70
N CYS A 258 -8.38 -31.56 6.15
CA CYS A 258 -7.02 -31.20 5.75
C CYS A 258 -6.01 -32.12 6.43
N ASP A 259 -5.15 -32.75 5.63
CA ASP A 259 -4.01 -33.53 6.11
C ASP A 259 -2.72 -32.69 6.03
N GLN A 260 -2.60 -31.85 4.99
CA GLN A 260 -1.46 -30.98 4.75
C GLN A 260 -1.88 -29.66 4.11
N VAL A 261 -1.25 -28.56 4.56
CA VAL A 261 -1.39 -27.23 3.96
C VAL A 261 -0.05 -26.79 3.38
N PHE A 262 -0.10 -26.19 2.20
CA PHE A 262 1.06 -25.71 1.47
C PHE A 262 0.89 -24.22 1.24
N LEU A 263 1.71 -23.46 1.95
CA LEU A 263 1.89 -22.05 1.68
C LEU A 263 2.87 -21.91 0.52
N CYS A 264 2.58 -20.99 -0.39
CA CYS A 264 3.60 -20.57 -1.35
C CYS A 264 4.80 -20.06 -0.54
N PRO A 265 6.04 -20.37 -0.94
CA PRO A 265 7.17 -19.82 -0.22
C PRO A 265 7.05 -18.30 -0.25
N ASN A 266 7.25 -17.64 0.89
CA ASN A 266 7.71 -16.25 0.85
C ASN A 266 8.81 -16.20 -0.20
N LEU A 267 8.71 -15.25 -1.13
CA LEU A 267 9.77 -14.90 -2.05
C LEU A 267 10.96 -14.44 -1.19
N LYS A 268 11.70 -15.37 -0.59
CA LYS A 268 12.96 -15.12 0.05
C LYS A 268 13.95 -14.93 -1.10
N ALA A 269 14.46 -13.71 -1.20
CA ALA A 269 15.55 -13.28 -2.05
C ALA A 269 15.26 -13.28 -3.56
N LEU A 270 14.92 -12.09 -4.07
CA LEU A 270 15.78 -11.41 -5.05
C LEU A 270 16.03 -9.98 -4.53
#